data_AF-A0A554KTI7-F1
#
_entry.id   AF-A0A554KTI7-F1
#
_cell.length_a   1.000
_cell.length_b   1.000
_cell.length_c   1.000
_cell.angle_alpha   90.00
_cell.angle_beta   90.00
_cell.angle_gamma   90.00
#
_symmetry.space_group_name_H-M   'P 1'
#
loop_
_entity.id
_entity.type
_entity.pdbx_description
1 polymer ?
#
loop_
_entity_poly.entity_id
_entity_poly.type
_entity_poly.pdbx_seq_one_letter_code
_entity_poly.pdbx_strand_id
1 'polypeptide(L)' 'MINAIKNYFVGAFQEMRKVTWPTKSQTINYSIMVLALSIGMALFFGLLDYIFNSVITTFFLR' A
#
# COMPACT_ATOMS: atom_id res chain seq x y z
N MET A 1 -32.93 21.04 -1.23
CA MET A 1 -31.50 20.68 -1.05
C MET A 1 -31.30 19.33 -0.35
N ILE A 2 -31.92 19.08 0.81
CA ILE A 2 -31.78 17.81 1.56
C ILE A 2 -32.15 16.58 0.72
N ASN A 3 -33.22 16.67 -0.08
CA ASN A 3 -33.65 15.58 -0.97
C ASN A 3 -32.64 15.26 -2.09
N ALA A 4 -31.90 16.26 -2.60
CA ALA A 4 -30.91 16.04 -3.64
C ALA A 4 -29.68 15.27 -3.09
N ILE A 5 -29.24 15.63 -1.88
CA ILE A 5 -28.15 14.92 -1.18
C ILE A 5 -28.58 13.48 -0.88
N LYS A 6 -29.79 13.27 -0.37
CA LYS A 6 -30.33 11.92 -0.11
C LYS A 6 -30.35 11.08 -1.39
N ASN A 7 -30.84 11.64 -2.50
CA ASN A 7 -30.88 10.94 -3.79
C ASN A 7 -29.48 10.62 -4.33
N TYR A 8 -28.50 11.50 -4.13
CA TYR A 8 -27.10 11.26 -4.50
C TYR A 8 -26.50 10.07 -3.76
N PHE A 9 -26.65 10.00 -2.42
CA PHE A 9 -26.14 8.88 -1.63
C PHE A 9 -26.84 7.56 -1.97
N VAL A 10 -28.15 7.59 -2.20
CA VAL A 10 -28.91 6.40 -2.61
C VAL A 10 -28.45 5.91 -3.99
N GLY A 11 -28.28 6.82 -4.96
CA GLY A 11 -27.76 6.49 -6.29
C GLY A 11 -26.32 5.94 -6.23
N ALA A 12 -25.44 6.58 -5.47
CA ALA A 12 -24.06 6.12 -5.28
C ALA A 12 -24.01 4.71 -4.65
N PHE A 13 -24.86 4.43 -3.66
CA PHE A 13 -24.94 3.10 -3.05
C PHE A 13 -25.45 2.04 -4.05
N GLN A 14 -26.43 2.39 -4.89
CA GLN A 14 -26.92 1.49 -5.94
C GLN A 14 -25.83 1.16 -6.98
N GLU A 15 -25.01 2.13 -7.38
CA GLU A 15 -23.87 1.89 -8.28
C GLU A 15 -22.76 1.07 -7.62
N MET A 16 -22.44 1.32 -6.34
CA MET A 16 -21.45 0.53 -5.61
C MET A 16 -21.82 -0.95 -5.50
N ARG A 17 -23.11 -1.29 -5.53
CA ARG A 17 -23.56 -2.70 -5.55
C ARG A 17 -23.32 -3.40 -6.88
N LYS A 18 -23.12 -2.67 -7.98
CA LYS A 18 -22.76 -3.23 -9.29
C LYS A 18 -21.27 -3.51 -9.41
N VAL A 19 -20.46 -2.99 -8.49
CA VAL A 19 -19.02 -3.21 -8.48
C VAL A 19 -18.73 -4.66 -8.09
N THR A 20 -18.03 -5.38 -8.97
CA THR A 20 -17.46 -6.69 -8.68
C THR A 20 -16.23 -6.55 -7.79
N TRP A 21 -16.45 -6.68 -6.48
CA TRP A 21 -15.37 -6.72 -5.51
C TRP A 21 -14.59 -8.03 -5.59
N PRO A 22 -13.27 -7.99 -5.31
CA PRO A 22 -12.45 -9.18 -5.27
C PRO A 22 -12.98 -10.18 -4.24
N THR A 23 -12.82 -11.46 -4.53
CA THR A 23 -13.12 -12.54 -3.59
C THR A 23 -12.17 -12.48 -2.39
N LYS A 24 -12.58 -13.06 -1.25
CA LYS A 24 -11.75 -13.10 -0.03
C LYS A 24 -10.34 -13.66 -0.29
N SER A 25 -10.25 -14.69 -1.13
CA SER A 25 -8.95 -15.31 -1.50
C SER A 25 -8.08 -14.35 -2.31
N GLN A 26 -8.65 -13.64 -3.29
CA GLN A 26 -7.91 -12.65 -4.09
C GLN A 26 -7.37 -11.52 -3.20
N THR A 27 -8.20 -10.99 -2.30
CA THR A 27 -7.78 -9.93 -1.37
C THR A 27 -6.61 -10.38 -0.50
N ILE A 28 -6.70 -11.59 0.08
CA ILE A 28 -5.63 -12.14 0.92
C ILE A 28 -4.33 -12.34 0.11
N ASN A 29 -4.43 -12.91 -1.10
CA ASN A 29 -3.26 -13.14 -1.94
C ASN A 29 -2.55 -11.82 -2.31
N TYR A 30 -3.31 -10.78 -2.67
CA TYR A 30 -2.74 -9.46 -2.95
C TYR A 30 -2.14 -8.81 -1.71
N SER A 31 -2.79 -8.91 -0.54
CA SER A 31 -2.23 -8.39 0.71
C SER A 31 -0.91 -9.09 1.08
N ILE A 32 -0.82 -10.41 0.93
CA ILE A 32 0.41 -11.17 1.18
C ILE A 32 1.52 -10.75 0.21
N MET A 33 1.19 -10.57 -1.07
CA MET A 33 2.14 -10.11 -2.08
C MET A 33 2.70 -8.73 -1.75
N VAL A 34 1.83 -7.78 -1.37
CA VAL A 34 2.27 -6.44 -0.95
C VAL A 34 3.14 -6.53 0.30
N LEU A 35 2.75 -7.31 1.30
CA LEU A 35 3.53 -7.49 2.52
C LEU A 35 4.93 -8.04 2.24
N ALA A 36 5.04 -9.06 1.39
CA ALA A 36 6.31 -9.64 0.99
C ALA A 36 7.21 -8.60 0.28
N LEU A 37 6.64 -7.82 -0.65
CA LEU A 37 7.37 -6.76 -1.35
C LEU A 37 7.85 -5.67 -0.39
N SER A 38 7.00 -5.22 0.54
CA SER A 38 7.36 -4.20 1.53
C SER A 38 8.48 -4.66 2.45
N ILE A 39 8.45 -5.92 2.92
CA ILE A 39 9.53 -6.50 3.73
C ILE A 39 10.82 -6.60 2.90
N GLY A 40 10.71 -7.05 1.64
CA GLY A 40 11.86 -7.12 0.72
C GLY A 40 12.51 -5.76 0.51
N MET A 41 11.71 -4.71 0.26
CA MET A 41 12.21 -3.33 0.14
C MET A 41 12.85 -2.83 1.44
N ALA A 42 12.23 -3.09 2.60
CA ALA A 42 12.76 -2.67 3.89
C ALA A 42 14.15 -3.27 4.15
N LEU A 43 14.32 -4.57 3.86
CA LEU A 43 15.62 -5.24 3.97
C LEU A 43 16.65 -4.68 2.99
N PHE A 44 16.24 -4.45 1.74
CA PHE A 44 17.12 -3.91 0.71
C PHE A 44 17.63 -2.51 1.07
N PHE A 45 16.73 -1.59 1.44
CA PHE A 45 17.12 -0.24 1.84
C PHE A 45 17.92 -0.24 3.15
N GLY A 46 17.52 -1.04 4.15
CA GLY A 46 18.27 -1.14 5.39
C GLY A 46 19.71 -1.64 5.20
N LEU A 47 19.92 -2.60 4.28
CA LEU A 47 21.25 -3.07 3.93
C LEU A 47 22.07 -1.97 3.22
N LEU A 48 21.46 -1.27 2.26
CA LEU A 48 22.11 -0.17 1.55
C LEU A 48 22.53 0.94 2.52
N ASP A 49 21.66 1.34 3.45
CA ASP A 49 21.94 2.35 4.45
C ASP A 49 23.12 1.94 5.35
N TYR A 50 23.20 0.67 5.73
CA TYR A 50 24.33 0.14 6.50
C TYR A 50 25.66 0.22 5.74
N ILE A 51 25.65 -0.18 4.46
CA ILE A 51 26.83 -0.14 3.60
C ILE A 51 27.28 1.30 3.39
N PHE A 52 26.36 2.20 3.03
CA PHE A 52 26.68 3.60 2.79
C PHE A 52 27.19 4.31 4.04
N ASN A 53 26.57 4.09 5.21
CA ASN A 53 27.09 4.64 6.47
C ASN A 53 28.51 4.14 6.77
N SER A 54 28.78 2.85 6.55
CA SER A 54 30.10 2.26 6.79
C SER A 54 31.16 2.84 5.85
N VAL A 55 30.84 3.01 4.56
CA VAL A 55 31.73 3.61 3.55
C VAL A 55 32.01 5.07 3.85
N ILE A 56 30.97 5.86 4.13
CA ILE A 56 31.12 7.30 4.46
C ILE A 56 31.94 7.47 5.73
N THR A 57 31.63 6.72 6.80
CA THR A 57 32.37 6.82 8.06
C THR A 57 33.86 6.48 7.89
N THR A 58 34.17 5.41 7.14
CA THR A 58 35.56 5.00 6.95
C THR A 58 36.35 5.96 6.05
N PHE A 59 35.70 6.58 5.07
CA PHE A 59 36.37 7.41 4.06
C PHE A 59 36.42 8.90 4.43
N PHE A 60 35.43 9.43 5.15
CA PHE A 60 35.35 10.86 5.52
C PHE A 60 35.79 11.17 6.96
N LEU A 61 35.61 10.24 7.92
CA LEU A 61 36.00 10.45 9.32
C LEU A 61 37.40 9.90 9.65
N ARG A 62 38.18 9.55 8.63
CA ARG A 62 39.61 9.23 8.71
C ARG A 62 40.44 10.26 7.95
#